data_AF-A0A1E5UXE4-F1
#
_entry.id   AF-A0A1E5UXE4-F1
#
_cell.length_a   1.000
_cell.length_b   1.000
_cell.length_c   1.000
_cell.angle_alpha   90.00
_cell.angle_beta   90.00
_cell.angle_gamma   90.00
#
_symmetry.space_group_name_H-M   'P 1'
#
loop_
_entity.id
_entity.type
_entity.pdbx_description
1 polymer ?
#
loop_
_entity_poly.entity_id
_entity_poly.type
_entity_poly.pdbx_seq_one_letter_code
_entity_poly.pdbx_strand_id
1 'polypeptide(L)'
;MGKSAANFGIHGLWPNYAKCHGRQQGLARAVLGDDALLAVTVGRRGKCWPQFYDNGNPLSLQEIRDLVASLDKNWLMLSCKSRCSLEFWSYEWEKHGTCSNLEQHEYFSRALMLKARYNLTSILFDTGIMP
;
A
#
# COMPACT_ATOMS: atom_id res chain seq x y z
N MET A 1 22.69 9.31 9.49
CA MET A 1 21.65 9.20 8.44
C MET A 1 21.96 10.21 7.36
N GLY A 2 22.38 9.76 6.17
CA GLY A 2 22.69 10.61 5.02
C GLY A 2 21.44 10.94 4.20
N LYS A 3 21.50 12.03 3.42
CA LYS A 3 20.45 12.43 2.47
C LYS A 3 20.19 11.27 1.50
N SER A 4 18.92 10.91 1.29
CA SER A 4 18.53 9.92 0.29
C SER A 4 18.89 10.42 -1.12
N ALA A 5 19.16 9.49 -2.03
CA ALA A 5 19.39 9.84 -3.43
C ALA A 5 18.15 10.57 -4.00
N ALA A 6 18.37 11.52 -4.93
CA ALA A 6 17.29 12.17 -5.66
C ALA A 6 16.70 11.21 -6.70
N ASN A 7 15.92 10.24 -6.23
CA ASN A 7 15.24 9.21 -7.02
C ASN A 7 13.88 8.92 -6.39
N PHE A 8 12.93 8.40 -7.17
CA PHE A 8 11.63 7.97 -6.65
C PHE A 8 11.79 6.90 -5.57
N GLY A 9 11.06 7.02 -4.47
CA GLY A 9 10.93 5.96 -3.46
C GLY A 9 9.73 5.05 -3.73
N ILE A 10 9.77 3.83 -3.19
CA ILE A 10 8.59 2.97 -3.12
C ILE A 10 7.70 3.49 -2.01
N HIS A 11 6.41 3.58 -2.29
CA HIS A 11 5.38 3.84 -1.27
C HIS A 11 4.69 2.55 -0.86
N GLY A 12 4.28 1.72 -1.85
CA GLY A 12 3.46 0.54 -1.62
C GLY A 12 3.31 -0.35 -2.84
N LEU A 13 2.95 -1.62 -2.62
CA LEU A 13 2.48 -2.55 -3.65
C LEU A 13 1.08 -3.03 -3.24
N TRP A 14 0.04 -2.45 -3.82
CA TRP A 14 -1.31 -2.59 -3.29
C TRP A 14 -2.18 -3.51 -4.14
N PRO A 15 -2.60 -4.68 -3.62
CA PRO A 15 -3.65 -5.46 -4.26
C PRO A 15 -4.92 -4.63 -4.41
N ASN A 16 -5.59 -4.77 -5.54
CA ASN A 16 -6.74 -3.94 -5.90
C ASN A 16 -7.75 -4.75 -6.70
N TYR A 17 -9.04 -4.44 -6.56
CA TYR A 17 -10.07 -5.10 -7.35
C TYR A 17 -10.24 -4.39 -8.69
N ALA A 18 -10.40 -5.16 -9.77
CA ALA A 18 -10.77 -4.60 -11.07
C ALA A 18 -12.19 -3.98 -11.05
N LYS A 19 -13.05 -4.42 -10.10
CA LYS A 19 -14.40 -3.88 -9.88
C LYS A 19 -14.62 -3.70 -8.38
N CYS A 20 -15.06 -2.53 -7.95
CA CYS A 20 -15.32 -2.26 -6.54
C CYS A 20 -16.50 -3.11 -6.02
N HIS A 21 -16.35 -3.69 -4.83
CA HIS A 21 -17.46 -4.39 -4.19
C HIS A 21 -18.47 -3.39 -3.65
N GLY A 22 -19.65 -3.34 -4.26
CA GLY A 22 -20.82 -2.72 -3.63
C GLY A 22 -21.14 -3.42 -2.31
N ARG A 23 -21.69 -2.68 -1.33
CA ARG A 23 -22.24 -3.32 -0.14
C ARG A 23 -23.35 -4.27 -0.61
N GLN A 24 -23.23 -5.57 -0.38
CA GLN A 24 -24.38 -6.48 -0.51
C GLN A 24 -25.52 -5.85 0.30
N GLN A 25 -26.68 -5.65 -0.31
CA GLN A 25 -27.89 -5.27 0.40
C GLN A 25 -28.32 -6.47 1.26
N GLY A 26 -27.64 -6.69 2.38
CA GLY A 26 -28.11 -7.57 3.44
C GLY A 26 -29.20 -6.82 4.20
N LEU A 27 -30.45 -7.24 3.98
CA LEU A 27 -31.66 -7.01 4.80
C LEU A 27 -31.50 -5.95 5.91
N ALA A 28 -31.54 -4.67 5.55
CA ALA A 28 -32.02 -3.68 6.51
C ALA A 28 -33.54 -3.87 6.60
N ARG A 29 -34.00 -4.66 7.57
CA ARG A 29 -35.40 -4.61 8.01
C ARG A 29 -35.73 -3.14 8.24
N ALA A 30 -36.71 -2.66 7.48
CA ALA A 30 -37.26 -1.33 7.61
C ALA A 30 -37.69 -1.10 9.06
N VAL A 31 -36.99 -0.20 9.72
CA VAL A 31 -37.50 0.66 10.79
C VAL A 31 -36.80 1.99 10.57
N LEU A 32 -37.45 3.10 10.94
CA LEU A 32 -37.13 4.52 10.69
C LEU A 32 -37.87 5.02 9.43
N GLY A 33 -39.01 5.70 9.53
CA GLY A 33 -39.23 6.90 10.34
C GLY A 33 -38.85 8.08 9.45
N ASP A 34 -39.83 8.88 9.08
CA ASP A 34 -39.78 9.86 7.98
C ASP A 34 -38.79 11.01 8.27
N ASP A 35 -37.49 10.80 8.05
CA ASP A 35 -36.47 11.88 7.99
C ASP A 35 -35.12 11.46 7.34
N ALA A 36 -35.08 10.36 6.58
CA ALA A 36 -33.83 9.80 6.03
C ALA A 36 -33.61 10.03 4.52
N LEU A 37 -34.24 11.04 3.90
CA LEU A 37 -34.17 11.25 2.45
C LEU A 37 -32.88 11.93 1.96
N LEU A 38 -32.03 12.45 2.86
CA LEU A 38 -30.80 13.19 2.50
C LEU A 38 -29.52 12.33 2.39
N ALA A 39 -29.59 11.03 2.70
CA ALA A 39 -28.42 10.14 2.66
C ALA A 39 -28.38 9.19 1.44
N VAL A 40 -29.31 9.36 0.48
CA VAL A 40 -29.47 8.44 -0.67
C VAL A 40 -28.73 8.92 -1.93
N THR A 41 -28.41 10.22 -2.05
CA THR A 41 -27.90 10.81 -3.30
C THR A 41 -26.38 10.90 -3.42
N VAL A 42 -25.61 10.64 -2.36
CA VAL A 42 -24.16 10.39 -2.48
C VAL A 42 -23.96 8.89 -2.57
N GLY A 43 -23.91 8.36 -3.79
CA GLY A 43 -23.68 6.94 -4.05
C GLY A 43 -22.52 6.44 -3.20
N ARG A 44 -22.84 5.58 -2.22
CA ARG A 44 -21.85 4.96 -1.32
C ARG A 44 -20.93 4.11 -2.18
N ARG A 45 -19.79 4.67 -2.59
CA ARG A 45 -18.79 3.95 -3.39
C ARG A 45 -18.36 2.71 -2.61
N GLY A 46 -18.46 1.55 -3.27
CA GLY A 46 -18.02 0.28 -2.72
C GLY A 46 -16.53 0.28 -2.37
N LYS A 47 -16.09 -0.67 -1.53
CA LYS A 47 -14.66 -0.86 -1.23
C LYS A 47 -13.96 -1.40 -2.49
N CYS A 48 -12.94 -0.69 -2.97
CA CYS A 48 -12.28 -1.02 -4.24
C CYS A 48 -11.01 -1.87 -4.08
N TRP A 49 -10.46 -2.00 -2.88
CA TRP A 49 -9.26 -2.81 -2.61
C TRP A 49 -9.44 -3.64 -1.33
N PRO A 50 -8.82 -4.83 -1.21
CA PRO A 50 -8.68 -5.51 0.06
C PRO A 50 -7.70 -4.74 0.98
N GLN A 51 -7.89 -4.85 2.29
CA GLN A 51 -6.91 -4.37 3.28
C GLN A 51 -7.07 -5.17 4.56
N PHE A 52 -5.98 -5.38 5.31
CA PHE A 52 -5.96 -6.07 6.60
C PHE A 52 -6.58 -7.47 6.52
N TYR A 53 -6.11 -8.29 5.56
CA TYR A 53 -6.68 -9.61 5.31
C TYR A 53 -6.29 -10.61 6.40
N ASP A 54 -5.05 -10.52 6.91
CA ASP A 54 -4.53 -11.40 7.97
C ASP A 54 -3.69 -10.61 8.99
N ASN A 55 -4.35 -10.09 10.01
CA ASN A 55 -3.68 -9.37 11.10
C ASN A 55 -2.92 -10.31 12.06
N GLY A 56 -3.04 -11.63 11.89
CA GLY A 56 -2.28 -12.64 12.64
C GLY A 56 -0.89 -12.90 12.07
N ASN A 57 -0.55 -12.30 10.93
CA ASN A 57 0.72 -12.47 10.23
C ASN A 57 1.50 -11.14 10.19
N PRO A 58 2.09 -10.70 11.33
CA PRO A 58 2.90 -9.48 11.37
C PRO A 58 4.24 -9.66 10.62
N LEU A 59 4.82 -8.53 10.18
CA LEU A 59 6.13 -8.53 9.50
C LEU A 59 7.22 -9.08 10.43
N SER A 60 7.93 -10.09 9.94
CA SER A 60 9.12 -10.68 10.55
C SER A 60 10.36 -10.19 9.81
N LEU A 61 11.24 -9.47 10.53
CA LEU A 61 12.53 -9.04 9.98
C LEU A 61 13.41 -10.21 9.53
N GLN A 62 13.23 -11.39 10.12
CA GLN A 62 14.01 -12.56 9.77
C GLN A 62 13.67 -13.06 8.36
N GLU A 63 12.41 -12.91 7.93
CA GLU A 63 11.92 -13.31 6.61
C GLU A 63 12.43 -12.38 5.49
N ILE A 64 12.80 -11.14 5.83
CA ILE A 64 13.23 -10.12 4.85
C ILE A 64 14.66 -9.65 5.06
N ARG A 65 15.45 -10.37 5.87
CA ARG A 65 16.75 -9.92 6.39
C ARG A 65 17.72 -9.51 5.28
N ASP A 66 17.75 -10.26 4.19
CA ASP A 66 18.58 -10.00 3.01
C ASP A 66 18.12 -8.77 2.21
N LEU A 67 16.84 -8.38 2.34
CA LEU A 67 16.25 -7.25 1.65
C LEU A 67 16.38 -5.92 2.42
N VAL A 68 16.66 -5.95 3.74
CA VAL A 68 16.64 -4.76 4.62
C VAL A 68 17.49 -3.61 4.07
N ALA A 69 18.72 -3.86 3.64
CA ALA A 69 19.59 -2.81 3.11
C ALA A 69 19.03 -2.20 1.80
N SER A 70 18.37 -3.01 0.97
CA SER A 70 17.71 -2.54 -0.24
C SER A 70 16.45 -1.75 0.07
N LEU A 71 15.66 -2.19 1.04
CA LEU A 71 14.46 -1.48 1.51
C LEU A 71 14.83 -0.13 2.14
N ASP A 72 15.87 -0.08 2.96
CA ASP A 72 16.37 1.18 3.55
C ASP A 72 16.87 2.17 2.51
N LYS A 73 17.22 1.74 1.31
CA LYS A 73 17.61 2.65 0.23
C LYS A 73 16.43 3.08 -0.62
N ASN A 74 15.47 2.19 -0.84
CA ASN A 74 14.47 2.32 -1.90
C ASN A 74 13.04 2.55 -1.39
N TRP A 75 12.75 2.19 -0.14
CA TRP A 75 11.43 2.25 0.48
C TRP A 75 11.52 2.99 1.82
N LEU A 76 12.14 4.16 1.80
CA LEU A 76 12.38 4.98 2.97
C LEU A 76 11.10 5.61 3.53
N MET A 77 11.08 5.75 4.85
CA MET A 77 10.07 6.51 5.57
C MET A 77 10.54 7.96 5.71
N LEU A 78 9.80 8.90 5.10
CA LEU A 78 10.15 10.34 5.07
C LEU A 78 9.28 11.20 6.01
N SER A 79 8.41 10.59 6.83
CA SER A 79 7.58 11.34 7.77
C SER A 79 8.42 11.89 8.91
N CYS A 80 8.04 13.07 9.41
CA CYS A 80 8.70 13.69 10.56
C CYS A 80 8.25 13.09 11.90
N LYS A 81 7.14 12.32 11.92
CA LYS A 81 6.52 11.82 13.16
C LYS A 81 7.12 10.50 13.66
N SER A 82 7.60 9.67 12.75
CA SER A 82 8.39 8.48 13.05
C SER A 82 9.61 8.49 12.13
N ARG A 83 10.73 7.96 12.59
CA ARG A 83 11.98 7.91 11.79
C ARG A 83 12.37 6.47 11.44
N CYS A 84 11.43 5.55 11.62
CA CYS A 84 11.69 4.12 11.52
C CYS A 84 11.08 3.56 10.23
N SER A 85 11.93 3.19 9.27
CA SER A 85 11.49 2.53 8.03
C SER A 85 10.73 1.23 8.32
N LEU A 86 11.13 0.51 9.37
CA LEU A 86 10.49 -0.74 9.77
C LEU A 86 9.01 -0.57 10.14
N GLU A 87 8.65 0.49 10.88
CA GLU A 87 7.24 0.75 11.21
C GLU A 87 6.41 0.97 9.94
N PHE A 88 6.99 1.65 8.96
CA PHE A 88 6.34 1.88 7.69
C PHE A 88 6.18 0.59 6.88
N TRP A 89 7.23 -0.24 6.80
CA TRP A 89 7.15 -1.54 6.12
C TRP A 89 6.16 -2.49 6.79
N SER A 90 6.14 -2.51 8.13
CA SER A 90 5.16 -3.30 8.89
C SER A 90 3.73 -2.88 8.58
N TYR A 91 3.47 -1.57 8.50
CA TYR A 91 2.15 -1.06 8.14
C TYR A 91 1.75 -1.43 6.70
N GLU A 92 2.67 -1.28 5.73
CA GLU A 92 2.42 -1.66 4.34
C GLU A 92 2.19 -3.17 4.19
N TRP A 93 2.94 -4.00 4.93
CA TRP A 93 2.72 -5.44 4.97
C TRP A 93 1.35 -5.79 5.57
N GLU A 94 1.05 -5.33 6.79
CA GLU A 94 -0.20 -5.65 7.49
C GLU A 94 -1.42 -5.23 6.68
N LYS A 95 -1.39 -4.01 6.13
CA LYS A 95 -2.52 -3.45 5.39
C LYS A 95 -2.65 -4.00 3.98
N HIS A 96 -1.55 -4.18 3.25
CA HIS A 96 -1.58 -4.48 1.81
C HIS A 96 -0.91 -5.81 1.47
N GLY A 97 0.24 -6.11 2.07
CA GLY A 97 0.98 -7.36 1.85
C GLY A 97 0.17 -8.61 2.20
N THR A 98 -0.54 -8.60 3.34
CA THR A 98 -1.43 -9.70 3.76
C THR A 98 -2.55 -10.00 2.75
N CYS A 99 -2.89 -9.04 1.89
CA CYS A 99 -3.91 -9.19 0.86
C CYS A 99 -3.35 -9.69 -0.49
N SER A 100 -2.04 -9.85 -0.62
CA SER A 100 -1.37 -10.10 -1.91
C SER A 100 -1.28 -11.58 -2.30
N ASN A 101 -1.57 -12.49 -1.35
CA ASN A 101 -1.33 -13.93 -1.50
C ASN A 101 0.13 -14.27 -1.81
N LEU A 102 1.06 -13.44 -1.32
CA LEU A 102 2.51 -13.63 -1.39
C LEU A 102 3.05 -13.76 0.03
N GLU A 103 4.16 -14.49 0.17
CA GLU A 103 4.95 -14.48 1.39
C GLU A 103 5.66 -13.13 1.60
N GLN A 104 6.06 -12.84 2.83
CA GLN A 104 6.68 -11.55 3.20
C GLN A 104 7.88 -11.22 2.31
N HIS A 105 8.84 -12.14 2.17
CA HIS A 105 10.01 -11.95 1.31
C HIS A 105 9.63 -11.66 -0.14
N GLU A 106 8.68 -12.41 -0.70
CA GLU A 106 8.25 -12.26 -2.08
C GLU A 106 7.56 -10.91 -2.32
N TYR A 107 6.73 -10.45 -1.39
CA TYR A 107 6.08 -9.15 -1.46
C TYR A 107 7.09 -8.00 -1.58
N PHE A 108 8.08 -7.96 -0.67
CA PHE A 108 9.09 -6.90 -0.66
C PHE A 108 10.07 -7.02 -1.84
N SER A 109 10.50 -8.23 -2.19
CA SER A 109 11.41 -8.43 -3.32
C SER A 109 10.76 -8.04 -4.66
N ARG A 110 9.47 -8.38 -4.87
CA ARG A 110 8.74 -7.96 -6.07
C ARG A 110 8.61 -6.43 -6.18
N ALA A 111 8.34 -5.74 -5.07
CA ALA A 111 8.28 -4.27 -5.07
C ALA A 111 9.64 -3.64 -5.43
N LEU A 112 10.73 -4.17 -4.87
CA LEU A 112 12.10 -3.74 -5.21
C LEU A 112 12.42 -4.00 -6.69
N MET A 113 12.06 -5.18 -7.21
CA MET A 113 12.24 -5.54 -8.62
C MET A 113 11.47 -4.62 -9.56
N LEU A 114 10.21 -4.28 -9.24
CA LEU A 114 9.40 -3.37 -10.05
C LEU A 114 10.02 -1.97 -10.10
N LYS A 115 10.47 -1.43 -8.97
CA LYS A 115 11.18 -0.14 -8.95
C LYS A 115 12.45 -0.17 -9.79
N ALA A 116 13.24 -1.25 -9.72
CA ALA A 116 14.47 -1.36 -10.48
C ALA A 116 14.20 -1.47 -11.99
N ARG A 117 13.18 -2.24 -12.38
CA ARG A 117 12.77 -2.43 -13.78
C ARG A 117 12.23 -1.15 -14.40
N TYR A 118 11.42 -0.40 -13.66
CA TYR A 118 10.79 0.83 -14.12
C TYR A 118 11.42 2.05 -13.44
N ASN A 119 12.66 2.35 -13.80
CA ASN A 119 13.40 3.48 -13.24
C ASN A 119 12.81 4.81 -13.74
N LEU A 120 11.78 5.31 -13.05
CA LEU A 120 11.05 6.53 -13.39
C LEU A 120 11.96 7.76 -13.50
N THR A 121 13.01 7.85 -12.68
CA THR A 121 13.98 8.96 -12.78
C THR A 121 14.68 8.97 -14.13
N SER A 122 15.17 7.81 -14.60
CA SER A 122 15.80 7.70 -15.92
C SER A 122 14.80 7.95 -17.04
N ILE A 123 13.61 7.35 -16.96
CA ILE A 123 12.55 7.52 -17.98
C ILE A 123 12.20 9.00 -18.17
N LEU A 124 12.04 9.76 -17.07
CA LEU A 124 11.74 11.19 -17.15
C LEU A 124 12.94 11.99 -17.65
N PHE A 125 14.14 11.70 -17.16
CA PHE A 125 15.38 12.35 -17.60
C PHE A 125 15.61 12.21 -19.10
N ASP A 126 15.38 11.03 -19.67
CA ASP A 126 15.55 10.73 -21.10
C ASP A 126 14.58 11.55 -21.99
N THR A 127 13.49 12.06 -21.41
CA THR A 127 12.52 12.95 -22.07
C THR A 127 12.77 14.44 -21.80
N GLY A 128 13.87 14.78 -21.11
CA GLY A 128 14.22 16.16 -20.75
C GLY A 128 13.51 16.69 -19.49
N ILE A 129 12.80 15.84 -18.75
CA ILE A 129 12.16 16.22 -17.48
C ILE A 129 13.14 15.95 -16.34
N MET A 130 13.75 17.01 -15.80
CA MET A 130 14.73 16.94 -14.72
C MET A 130 14.13 17.35 -13.36
N PRO A 131 14.64 16.80 -12.23
CA PRO A 131 14.22 17.18 -10.88
C PRO A 131 14.48 18.64 -10.51
#